data_AF-A0A4R5E9P2-F1
#
_entry.id   AF-A0A4R5E9P2-F1
#
_cell.length_a   1.000
_cell.length_b   1.000
_cell.length_c   1.000
_cell.angle_alpha   90.00
_cell.angle_beta   90.00
_cell.angle_gamma   90.00
#
_symmetry.space_group_name_H-M   'P 1'
#
loop_
_entity.id
_entity.type
_entity.pdbx_description
1 polymer ?
#
loop_
_entity_poly.entity_id
_entity_poly.type
_entity_poly.pdbx_seq_one_letter_code
_entity_poly.pdbx_strand_id
1 'polypeptide(L)'
;MVEVTLDLDAGPTPLLILQTESWEVHIWAPLKDLSRLSEIREATWPNRRSLQAGICAGTPVFWSLTEDDHAALLIGQDDETWDAALLIPLTTVDAIVALTHHPPPARP
;
A
#
# COMPACT_ATOMS: atom_id res chain seq x y z
N MET A 1 9.22 7.47 -10.88
CA MET A 1 8.24 6.39 -11.10
C MET A 1 8.34 5.45 -9.91
N VAL A 2 7.22 4.97 -9.36
CA VAL A 2 7.23 4.00 -8.25
C VAL A 2 7.12 2.61 -8.85
N GLU A 3 8.12 1.77 -8.61
CA GLU A 3 8.08 0.36 -8.97
C GLU A 3 7.36 -0.44 -7.87
N VAL A 4 6.65 -1.48 -8.29
CA VAL A 4 5.84 -2.33 -7.41
C VAL A 4 6.30 -3.76 -7.54
N THR A 5 6.70 -4.37 -6.42
CA THR A 5 6.97 -5.81 -6.34
C THR A 5 6.10 -6.42 -5.26
N LEU A 6 5.48 -7.56 -5.57
CA LEU A 6 4.73 -8.37 -4.61
C LEU A 6 5.42 -9.73 -4.48
N ASP A 7 6.10 -9.94 -3.36
CA ASP A 7 6.81 -11.17 -3.03
C ASP A 7 5.91 -12.05 -2.15
N LEU A 8 5.44 -13.17 -2.74
CA LEU A 8 4.57 -14.12 -2.05
C LEU A 8 5.34 -15.10 -1.16
N ASP A 9 6.65 -15.24 -1.37
CA ASP A 9 7.49 -16.26 -0.73
C ASP A 9 8.35 -15.68 0.40
N ALA A 10 8.26 -14.36 0.65
CA ALA A 10 9.02 -13.65 1.67
C ALA A 10 8.77 -14.13 3.12
N GLY A 11 7.67 -14.85 3.37
CA GLY A 11 7.33 -15.36 4.68
C GLY A 11 5.86 -15.79 4.79
N PRO A 12 5.31 -15.92 6.02
CA PRO A 12 3.91 -16.30 6.22
C PRO A 12 2.91 -15.22 5.76
N THR A 13 3.38 -14.01 5.46
CA THR A 13 2.59 -12.90 4.93
C THR A 13 3.33 -12.34 3.72
N PRO A 14 2.64 -12.07 2.60
CA PRO A 14 3.25 -11.44 1.44
C PRO A 14 3.90 -10.10 1.76
N LEU A 15 4.98 -9.80 1.04
CA LEU A 15 5.69 -8.53 1.14
C LEU A 15 5.44 -7.70 -0.12
N LEU A 16 4.82 -6.53 0.07
CA LEU A 16 4.73 -5.48 -0.92
C LEU A 16 5.95 -4.55 -0.79
N ILE A 17 6.68 -4.37 -1.88
CA ILE A 17 7.82 -3.46 -1.97
C ILE A 17 7.45 -2.34 -2.94
N LEU A 18 7.54 -1.10 -2.45
CA LEU A 18 7.40 0.11 -3.24
C LEU A 18 8.75 0.81 -3.26
N GLN A 19 9.26 1.10 -4.44
CA GLN A 19 10.59 1.72 -4.56
C GLN A 19 10.66 2.77 -5.66
N THR A 20 11.55 3.71 -5.45
CA THR A 20 12.03 4.70 -6.42
C THR A 20 13.55 4.72 -6.37
N GLU A 21 14.18 5.56 -7.18
CA GLU A 21 15.64 5.76 -7.12
C GLU A 21 16.14 6.29 -5.76
N SER A 22 15.27 6.94 -4.98
CA SER A 22 15.64 7.66 -3.75
C SER A 22 15.12 7.05 -2.46
N TRP A 23 14.13 6.16 -2.54
CA TRP A 23 13.49 5.58 -1.35
C TRP A 23 12.86 4.23 -1.66
N GLU A 24 12.73 3.41 -0.63
CA GLU A 24 12.06 2.12 -0.65
C GLU A 24 11.23 1.95 0.62
N VAL A 25 10.08 1.29 0.51
CA VAL A 25 9.22 0.93 1.64
C VAL A 25 8.77 -0.52 1.52
N HIS A 26 8.79 -1.23 2.64
CA HIS A 26 8.46 -2.65 2.76
C HIS A 26 7.20 -2.81 3.61
N ILE A 27 6.17 -3.39 3.03
CA ILE A 27 4.84 -3.50 3.65
C ILE A 27 4.42 -4.96 3.67
N TRP A 28 4.30 -5.52 4.86
CA TRP A 28 3.78 -6.87 5.06
C TRP A 28 2.26 -6.82 5.07
N ALA A 29 1.62 -7.48 4.10
CA ALA A 29 0.16 -7.42 3.98
C ALA A 29 -0.42 -8.70 3.37
N PRO A 30 -1.51 -9.25 3.94
CA PRO A 30 -2.31 -10.28 3.28
C PRO A 30 -2.85 -9.78 1.93
N LEU A 31 -2.93 -10.68 0.93
CA LEU A 31 -3.48 -10.33 -0.39
C LEU A 31 -4.89 -9.74 -0.31
N LYS A 32 -5.73 -10.25 0.60
CA LYS A 32 -7.08 -9.74 0.84
C LYS A 32 -7.11 -8.27 1.30
N ASP A 33 -6.06 -7.82 2.00
CA ASP A 33 -6.00 -6.45 2.52
C ASP A 33 -5.47 -5.51 1.42
N LEU A 34 -4.50 -5.99 0.63
CA LEU A 34 -4.04 -5.28 -0.57
C LEU A 34 -5.12 -5.18 -1.66
N SER A 35 -5.95 -6.21 -1.86
CA SER A 35 -7.03 -6.18 -2.86
C SER A 35 -8.12 -5.16 -2.52
N ARG A 36 -8.30 -4.86 -1.23
CA ARG A 36 -9.24 -3.82 -0.76
C ARG A 36 -8.80 -2.41 -1.16
N LEU A 37 -7.55 -2.21 -1.59
CA LEU A 37 -7.12 -0.94 -2.17
C LEU A 37 -7.87 -0.59 -3.47
N SER A 38 -8.61 -1.53 -4.07
CA SER A 38 -9.59 -1.22 -5.13
C SER A 38 -10.67 -0.22 -4.70
N GLU A 39 -10.94 -0.12 -3.39
CA GLU A 39 -11.91 0.81 -2.80
C GLU A 39 -11.30 2.19 -2.47
N ILE A 40 -10.03 2.45 -2.83
CA ILE A 40 -9.30 3.68 -2.44
C ILE A 40 -10.03 4.95 -2.85
N ARG A 41 -10.78 4.93 -3.96
CA ARG A 41 -11.53 6.08 -4.47
C ARG A 41 -12.65 6.53 -3.52
N GLU A 42 -13.09 5.67 -2.61
CA GLU A 42 -14.10 5.99 -1.58
C GLU A 42 -13.49 6.38 -0.22
N ALA A 43 -12.18 6.16 -0.06
CA ALA A 43 -11.46 6.37 1.19
C ALA A 43 -10.82 7.77 1.21
N THR A 44 -11.64 8.81 1.33
CA THR A 44 -11.18 10.20 1.25
C THR A 44 -11.01 10.84 2.64
N TRP A 45 -9.98 11.67 2.80
CA TRP A 45 -9.75 12.47 4.01
C TRP A 45 -10.95 13.31 4.49
N PRO A 46 -11.68 14.06 3.62
CA PRO A 46 -12.85 14.83 4.06
C PRO A 46 -13.96 13.99 4.71
N ASN A 47 -14.05 12.70 4.35
CA ASN A 47 -15.01 11.76 4.91
C ASN A 47 -14.44 10.98 6.12
N ARG A 48 -13.21 11.28 6.56
CA ARG A 48 -12.45 10.55 7.59
C ARG A 48 -12.42 9.04 7.31
N ARG A 49 -12.14 8.68 6.06
CA ARG A 49 -12.04 7.29 5.63
C ARG A 49 -10.64 6.98 5.15
N SER A 50 -10.07 5.94 5.76
CA SER A 50 -8.80 5.34 5.39
C SER A 50 -8.97 3.82 5.24
N LEU A 51 -8.09 3.19 4.49
CA LEU A 51 -7.98 1.74 4.38
C LEU A 51 -6.71 1.30 5.11
N GLN A 52 -6.86 0.57 6.21
CA GLN A 52 -5.73 -0.09 6.85
C GLN A 52 -5.34 -1.33 6.03
N ALA A 53 -4.18 -1.29 5.39
CA ALA A 53 -3.67 -2.36 4.55
C ALA A 53 -2.15 -2.48 4.71
N GLY A 54 -1.76 -3.38 5.62
CA GLY A 54 -0.38 -3.78 5.83
C GLY A 54 0.28 -3.22 7.09
N ILE A 55 1.50 -3.70 7.33
CA ILE A 55 2.37 -3.32 8.44
C ILE A 55 3.75 -2.94 7.89
N CYS A 56 4.28 -1.79 8.29
CA CYS A 56 5.65 -1.34 7.98
C CYS A 56 6.36 -0.97 9.29
N ALA A 57 7.59 -1.44 9.46
CA ALA A 57 8.40 -1.20 10.67
C ALA A 57 7.66 -1.50 12.00
N GLY A 58 6.78 -2.51 12.01
CA GLY A 58 5.98 -2.88 13.19
C GLY A 58 4.76 -2.00 13.46
N THR A 59 4.47 -1.04 12.58
CA THR A 59 3.32 -0.13 12.69
C THR A 59 2.33 -0.31 11.53
N PRO A 60 1.02 -0.08 11.75
CA PRO A 60 0.02 -0.08 10.69
C PRO A 60 0.33 0.87 9.52
N VAL A 61 -0.10 0.45 8.33
CA VAL A 61 -0.12 1.28 7.13
C VAL A 61 -1.56 1.60 6.74
N PHE A 62 -1.84 2.89 6.59
CA PHE A 62 -3.14 3.41 6.18
C PHE A 62 -3.05 4.08 4.82
N TRP A 63 -4.10 3.92 4.03
CA TRP A 63 -4.21 4.46 2.68
C TRP A 63 -5.43 5.36 2.58
N SER A 64 -5.27 6.55 2.01
CA SER A 64 -6.39 7.46 1.77
C SER A 64 -6.19 8.23 0.47
N LEU A 65 -7.27 8.45 -0.29
CA LEU A 65 -7.27 9.28 -1.48
C LEU A 65 -7.01 10.75 -1.13
N THR A 66 -6.14 11.37 -1.92
CA THR A 66 -5.89 12.81 -1.95
C THR A 66 -6.51 13.44 -3.19
N GLU A 67 -6.64 14.78 -3.22
CA GLU A 67 -7.35 15.50 -4.30
C GLU A 67 -6.65 15.42 -5.67
N ASP A 68 -5.36 15.05 -5.72
CA ASP A 68 -4.51 15.12 -6.93
C ASP A 68 -4.23 13.76 -7.60
N ASP A 69 -5.19 12.81 -7.61
CA ASP A 69 -4.98 11.44 -8.15
C ASP A 69 -3.81 10.67 -7.52
N HIS A 70 -3.53 10.96 -6.24
CA HIS A 70 -2.59 10.23 -5.41
C HIS A 70 -3.30 9.62 -4.21
N ALA A 71 -2.81 8.48 -3.73
CA ALA A 71 -3.09 7.98 -2.41
C ALA A 71 -1.99 8.43 -1.44
N ALA A 72 -2.38 8.92 -0.27
CA ALA A 72 -1.49 9.06 0.87
C ALA A 72 -1.32 7.67 1.50
N LEU A 73 -0.07 7.23 1.58
CA LEU A 73 0.37 6.06 2.33
C LEU A 73 0.95 6.55 3.65
N LEU A 74 0.29 6.23 4.76
CA LEU A 74 0.60 6.72 6.10
C LEU A 74 1.11 5.57 6.94
N ILE A 75 2.22 5.75 7.62
CA ILE A 75 2.85 4.75 8.49
C ILE A 75 2.85 5.32 9.90
N GLY A 76 2.09 4.71 10.80
CA GLY A 76 1.77 5.33 12.09
C GLY A 76 0.95 4.47 13.03
N GLN A 77 0.62 5.05 14.19
CA GLN A 77 -0.20 4.38 15.20
C GLN A 77 -1.67 4.29 14.78
N ASP A 78 -2.18 5.31 14.11
CA ASP A 78 -3.53 5.38 13.55
C ASP A 78 -3.56 6.23 12.26
N ASP A 79 -4.75 6.47 11.72
CA ASP A 79 -4.97 7.26 10.52
C ASP A 79 -4.98 8.78 10.75
N GLU A 80 -4.66 9.24 11.96
CA GLU A 80 -4.56 10.65 12.35
C GLU A 80 -3.17 11.05 12.86
N THR A 81 -2.34 10.06 13.25
CA THR A 81 -1.01 10.23 13.82
C THR A 81 0.00 9.29 13.16
N TRP A 82 0.89 9.86 12.35
CA TRP A 82 1.87 9.12 11.56
C TRP A 82 3.31 9.61 11.75
N ASP A 83 4.23 8.66 11.67
CA ASP A 83 5.67 8.89 11.69
C ASP A 83 6.19 9.26 10.30
N ALA A 84 5.55 8.72 9.25
CA ALA A 84 5.89 8.98 7.86
C ALA A 84 4.65 8.97 6.95
N ALA A 85 4.71 9.76 5.88
CA ALA A 85 3.69 9.77 4.83
C ALA A 85 4.36 9.86 3.44
N LEU A 86 3.84 9.09 2.49
CA LEU A 86 4.26 9.09 1.08
C LEU A 86 3.05 9.36 0.19
N LEU A 87 3.24 10.14 -0.87
CA LEU A 87 2.24 10.27 -1.93
C LEU A 87 2.55 9.25 -3.02
N ILE A 88 1.59 8.35 -3.24
CA ILE A 88 1.69 7.26 -4.19
C ILE A 88 0.70 7.52 -5.32
N PRO A 89 1.12 7.53 -6.60
CA PRO A 89 0.19 7.71 -7.72
C PRO A 89 -0.91 6.65 -7.71
N LEU A 90 -2.15 7.01 -8.04
CA LEU A 90 -3.24 6.01 -8.09
C LEU A 90 -2.97 4.88 -9.09
N THR A 91 -2.24 5.15 -10.17
CA THR A 91 -1.82 4.10 -11.12
C THR A 91 -0.94 3.04 -10.46
N THR A 92 -0.16 3.42 -9.45
CA THR A 92 0.63 2.48 -8.64
C THR A 92 -0.28 1.66 -7.73
N VAL A 93 -1.33 2.26 -7.16
CA VAL A 93 -2.35 1.53 -6.40
C VAL A 93 -3.09 0.52 -7.26
N ASP A 94 -3.49 0.91 -8.48
CA ASP A 94 -4.12 0.02 -9.45
C ASP A 94 -3.20 -1.17 -9.81
N ALA A 95 -1.88 -0.94 -9.94
CA ALA A 95 -0.91 -2.00 -10.17
C ALA A 95 -0.80 -2.98 -8.99
N ILE A 96 -0.81 -2.48 -7.74
CA ILE A 96 -0.85 -3.33 -6.54
C ILE A 96 -2.09 -4.23 -6.59
N VAL A 97 -3.27 -3.64 -6.83
CA VAL A 97 -4.54 -4.37 -6.90
C VAL A 97 -4.49 -5.43 -8.01
N ALA A 98 -3.97 -5.12 -9.19
CA ALA A 98 -3.84 -6.07 -10.29
C ALA A 98 -2.98 -7.29 -9.90
N LEU A 99 -1.85 -7.06 -9.20
CA LEU A 99 -0.97 -8.14 -8.73
C LEU A 99 -1.65 -9.05 -7.70
N THR A 100 -2.62 -8.56 -6.93
CA THR A 100 -3.37 -9.43 -6.00
C THR A 100 -4.29 -10.43 -6.69
N HIS A 101 -4.76 -10.10 -7.90
CA HIS A 101 -5.61 -10.98 -8.72
C HIS A 101 -4.80 -11.89 -9.64
N HIS A 102 -3.65 -11.41 -10.09
CA HIS A 102 -2.71 -12.11 -10.96
C HIS A 102 -1.30 -12.04 -10.37
N PRO A 103 -1.03 -12.80 -9.29
CA PRO A 103 0.28 -12.76 -8.67
C PRO A 103 1.36 -13.28 -9.61
N PRO A 104 2.57 -12.71 -9.55
CA PRO A 104 3.70 -13.25 -10.29
C PRO A 104 3.98 -14.69 -9.83
N PRO A 105 4.56 -15.53 -10.70
CA PRO A 105 4.95 -16.88 -10.31
C PRO A 105 5.94 -16.82 -9.13
N ALA A 106 5.82 -17.79 -8.22
CA ALA A 106 6.71 -17.95 -7.07
C ALA A 106 8.17 -17.99 -7.53
N ARG A 107 9.06 -17.41 -6.72
CA ARG A 107 10.50 -17.41 -7.03
C ARG A 107 11.03 -18.85 -6.86
N PRO A 108 11.88 -19.36 -7.79
CA PRO A 108 12.42 -20.72 -7.72
C PRO A 108 13.33 -20.95 -6.50
#